data_AF-A0A7J7X1K7-F1
#
_entry.id   AF-A0A7J7X1K7-F1
#
_cell.length_a   1.000
_cell.length_b   1.000
_cell.length_c   1.000
_cell.angle_alpha   90.00
_cell.angle_beta   90.00
_cell.angle_gamma   90.00
#
_symmetry.space_group_name_H-M   'P 1'
#
loop_
_entity.id
_entity.type
_entity.pdbx_description
1 polymer ?
#
loop_
_entity_poly.entity_id
_entity_poly.type
_entity_poly.pdbx_seq_one_letter_code
_entity_poly.pdbx_strand_id
1 'polypeptide(L)'
;MKLSPPPHWPLSCFLMLLPWPLAMPTSTTPWQCPPGEEPELAPGQGALCRACPPGTFSAAWGSRPCQSHSRCSLRGRLEARAGTVTQDTLCGDCRPGEQPRLRG
;
A
#
# COMPACT_ATOMS: atom_id res chain seq x y z
N MET A 1 -75.94 10.73 -13.25
CA MET A 1 -75.33 10.51 -11.92
C MET A 1 -73.93 10.00 -12.22
N LYS A 2 -72.88 10.83 -12.10
CA LYS A 2 -72.02 10.94 -10.90
C LYS A 2 -71.44 9.53 -10.59
N LEU A 3 -70.15 9.22 -10.77
CA LEU A 3 -68.97 9.95 -10.35
C LEU A 3 -67.77 9.75 -11.30
N SER A 4 -67.06 10.84 -11.56
CA SER A 4 -65.69 10.86 -12.05
C SER A 4 -64.73 10.27 -10.99
N PRO A 5 -63.77 9.41 -11.34
CA PRO A 5 -62.66 9.06 -10.47
C PRO A 5 -61.65 10.23 -10.37
N PRO A 6 -60.96 10.42 -9.24
CA PRO A 6 -59.99 11.51 -9.09
C PRO A 6 -58.77 11.32 -10.01
N PRO A 7 -58.14 12.41 -10.48
CA PRO A 7 -56.90 12.33 -11.22
C PRO A 7 -55.78 11.88 -10.27
N HIS A 8 -55.21 10.71 -10.52
CA HIS A 8 -54.00 10.25 -9.84
C HIS A 8 -52.79 11.02 -10.39
N TRP A 9 -52.65 12.27 -9.97
CA TRP A 9 -51.44 13.07 -10.26
C TRP A 9 -50.23 12.48 -9.49
N PRO A 10 -48.99 12.83 -9.87
CA PRO A 10 -47.99 12.01 -10.54
C PRO A 10 -47.00 11.43 -9.51
N LEU A 11 -47.31 10.34 -8.84
CA LEU A 11 -46.30 9.74 -7.95
C LEU A 11 -45.06 9.22 -8.72
N SER A 12 -45.11 9.19 -10.06
CA SER A 12 -43.98 8.82 -10.92
C SER A 12 -42.96 9.93 -11.18
N CYS A 13 -43.26 11.22 -10.90
CA CYS A 13 -42.32 12.32 -11.19
C CYS A 13 -41.50 12.76 -9.97
N PHE A 14 -41.90 12.40 -8.75
CA PHE A 14 -41.16 12.79 -7.53
C PHE A 14 -39.86 11.99 -7.33
N LEU A 15 -39.69 10.85 -8.01
CA LEU A 15 -38.44 10.08 -7.97
C LEU A 15 -37.30 10.66 -8.82
N MET A 16 -37.56 11.68 -9.66
CA MET A 16 -36.53 12.29 -10.52
C MET A 16 -35.91 13.58 -9.94
N LEU A 17 -36.32 14.00 -8.74
CA LEU A 17 -35.83 15.22 -8.08
C LEU A 17 -35.01 14.96 -6.80
N LEU A 18 -34.78 13.70 -6.42
CA LEU A 18 -33.73 13.42 -5.45
C LEU A 18 -32.39 13.46 -6.19
N PRO A 19 -31.48 14.41 -5.90
CA PRO A 19 -30.08 14.17 -6.21
C PRO A 19 -29.74 12.87 -5.48
N TRP A 20 -29.44 11.84 -6.25
CA TRP A 20 -29.00 10.51 -5.80
C TRP A 20 -28.28 10.64 -4.45
N PRO A 21 -28.79 10.04 -3.36
CA PRO A 21 -28.12 10.18 -2.09
C PRO A 21 -26.79 9.44 -2.23
N LEU A 22 -25.72 10.22 -2.15
CA LEU A 22 -24.46 9.80 -1.58
C LEU A 22 -24.00 8.45 -2.15
N ALA A 23 -23.27 8.51 -3.27
CA ALA A 23 -22.07 7.70 -3.32
C ALA A 23 -21.26 8.10 -2.06
N MET A 24 -21.56 7.46 -0.93
CA MET A 24 -20.65 7.44 0.20
C MET A 24 -19.33 7.11 -0.45
N PRO A 25 -18.27 7.91 -0.29
CA PRO A 25 -16.96 7.38 -0.56
C PRO A 25 -16.94 6.14 0.33
N THR A 26 -17.04 4.95 -0.28
CA THR A 26 -16.54 3.75 0.37
C THR A 26 -15.12 4.16 0.66
N SER A 27 -14.89 4.55 1.90
CA SER A 27 -13.57 4.84 2.43
C SER A 27 -12.90 3.49 2.51
N THR A 28 -12.69 2.89 1.34
CA THR A 28 -11.71 1.87 1.09
C THR A 28 -10.40 2.64 1.14
N THR A 29 -10.08 3.18 2.32
CA THR A 29 -8.74 3.61 2.64
C THR A 29 -7.92 2.34 2.41
N PRO A 30 -7.00 2.34 1.43
CA PRO A 30 -6.19 1.15 1.19
C PRO A 30 -5.52 0.82 2.52
N TRP A 31 -5.72 -0.40 3.02
CA TRP A 31 -5.07 -0.85 4.24
C TRP A 31 -3.56 -0.70 4.07
N GLN A 32 -2.94 0.07 4.96
CA GLN A 32 -1.51 0.38 4.93
C GLN A 32 -0.91 -0.01 6.28
N CYS A 33 0.16 -0.80 6.23
CA CYS A 33 0.97 -1.11 7.38
C CYS A 33 2.00 -0.01 7.62
N PRO A 34 2.37 0.26 8.88
CA PRO A 34 3.42 1.21 9.21
C PRO A 34 4.80 0.69 8.71
N PRO A 35 5.80 1.58 8.65
CA PRO A 35 7.19 1.17 8.42
C PRO A 35 7.62 0.08 9.42
N GLY A 36 8.34 -0.92 8.94
CA GLY A 36 8.74 -2.08 9.75
C GLY A 36 7.74 -3.23 9.77
N GLU A 37 6.59 -3.07 9.11
CA GLU A 37 5.57 -4.11 9.00
C GLU A 37 5.17 -4.37 7.55
N GLU A 38 4.64 -5.58 7.31
CA GLU A 38 4.03 -6.01 6.06
C GLU A 38 2.64 -6.63 6.28
N PRO A 39 1.80 -6.67 5.25
CA PRO A 39 0.51 -7.36 5.33
C PRO A 39 0.69 -8.85 5.58
N GLU A 40 -0.14 -9.40 6.46
CA GLU A 40 -0.23 -10.83 6.65
C GLU A 40 -1.03 -11.46 5.51
N LEU A 41 -0.42 -12.40 4.78
CA LEU A 41 -1.01 -13.09 3.62
C LEU A 41 -2.11 -14.11 3.99
N ALA A 42 -2.70 -14.03 5.19
CA ALA A 42 -3.68 -14.99 5.67
C ALA A 42 -5.04 -14.77 4.97
N PRO A 43 -5.58 -15.79 4.26
CA PRO A 43 -6.89 -15.66 3.63
C PRO A 43 -7.98 -15.64 4.70
N GLY A 44 -8.64 -14.49 4.87
CA GLY A 44 -9.86 -14.36 5.69
C GLY A 44 -9.70 -13.54 6.98
N GLN A 45 -8.49 -13.17 7.37
CA GLN A 45 -8.26 -12.17 8.41
C GLN A 45 -8.11 -10.81 7.72
N GLY A 46 -8.98 -9.85 8.08
CA GLY A 46 -8.84 -8.46 7.63
C GLY A 46 -7.43 -7.94 7.92
N ALA A 47 -6.97 -6.94 7.16
CA ALA A 47 -5.56 -6.53 7.06
C ALA A 47 -4.82 -6.41 8.42
N LEU A 48 -4.21 -7.51 8.84
CA LEU A 48 -3.27 -7.52 9.95
C LEU A 48 -1.89 -7.21 9.40
N CYS A 49 -1.19 -6.36 10.12
CA CYS A 49 0.20 -6.04 9.83
C CYS A 49 1.08 -6.85 10.77
N ARG A 50 2.11 -7.47 10.20
CA ARG A 50 3.11 -8.25 10.94
C ARG A 50 4.47 -7.60 10.80
N ALA A 51 5.32 -7.76 11.81
CA ALA A 51 6.70 -7.28 11.75
C ALA A 51 7.47 -7.89 10.58
N CYS A 52 8.32 -7.09 9.94
CA CYS A 52 9.20 -7.56 8.87
C CYS A 52 10.09 -8.72 9.38
N PRO A 53 10.22 -9.81 8.61
CA PRO A 53 11.15 -10.89 8.95
C PRO A 53 12.61 -10.40 8.91
N PRO A 54 13.53 -11.07 9.63
CA PRO A 54 14.94 -10.70 9.66
C PRO A 54 15.56 -10.62 8.25
N GLY A 55 16.35 -9.58 8.01
CA GLY A 55 16.97 -9.31 6.69
C GLY A 55 16.05 -8.60 5.69
N THR A 56 14.88 -8.12 6.14
CA THR A 56 13.96 -7.32 5.33
C THR A 56 13.58 -6.00 6.01
N PHE A 57 13.06 -5.06 5.23
CA PHE A 57 12.63 -3.75 5.70
C PHE A 57 11.41 -3.21 4.95
N SER A 58 10.69 -2.30 5.60
CA SER A 58 9.63 -1.49 5.01
C SER A 58 9.82 -0.05 5.47
N ALA A 59 10.15 0.87 4.55
CA ALA A 59 10.51 2.24 4.89
C ALA A 59 9.32 3.22 4.96
N ALA A 60 8.19 2.83 4.40
CA ALA A 60 7.03 3.70 4.24
C ALA A 60 5.74 2.95 4.57
N TRP A 61 4.70 3.74 4.82
CA TRP A 61 3.35 3.20 4.94
C TRP A 61 2.94 2.50 3.64
N GLY A 62 2.43 1.29 3.72
CA GLY A 62 2.11 0.54 2.52
C GLY A 62 1.47 -0.82 2.74
N SER A 63 0.91 -1.35 1.66
CA SER A 63 0.36 -2.71 1.58
C SER A 63 1.31 -3.68 0.88
N ARG A 64 2.58 -3.32 0.75
CA ARG A 64 3.59 -4.14 0.07
C ARG A 64 4.30 -5.02 1.10
N PRO A 65 4.72 -6.23 0.72
CA PRO A 65 5.60 -7.03 1.56
C PRO A 65 6.93 -6.32 1.80
N CYS A 66 7.59 -6.68 2.90
CA CYS A 66 8.90 -6.15 3.26
C CYS A 66 9.91 -6.51 2.18
N GLN A 67 10.79 -5.56 1.87
CA GLN A 67 11.83 -5.72 0.86
C GLN A 67 13.10 -6.28 1.49
N SER A 68 13.87 -7.08 0.76
CA SER A 68 15.15 -7.58 1.26
C SER A 68 16.17 -6.47 1.38
N HIS A 69 17.06 -6.59 2.37
CA HIS A 69 18.19 -5.68 2.52
C HIS A 69 19.16 -5.76 1.33
N SER A 70 19.65 -4.60 0.91
CA SER A 70 20.68 -4.46 -0.11
C SER A 70 21.97 -5.17 0.30
N ARG A 71 22.53 -5.95 -0.62
CA ARG A 71 23.80 -6.67 -0.41
C ARG A 71 24.95 -5.88 -1.05
N CYS A 72 25.67 -5.11 -0.25
CA CYS A 72 26.75 -4.24 -0.73
C CYS A 72 27.90 -5.00 -1.40
N SER A 73 28.17 -6.22 -0.92
CA SER A 73 29.20 -7.10 -1.49
C SER A 73 28.95 -7.47 -2.96
N LEU A 74 27.68 -7.62 -3.37
CA LEU A 74 27.33 -7.88 -4.77
C LEU A 74 27.66 -6.69 -5.69
N ARG A 75 27.82 -5.50 -5.11
CA ARG A 75 28.22 -4.27 -5.81
C ARG A 75 29.70 -3.93 -5.62
N GLY A 76 30.49 -4.83 -5.03
CA GLY A 76 31.91 -4.57 -4.72
C GLY A 76 32.11 -3.43 -3.71
N ARG A 77 31.14 -3.23 -2.80
CA ARG A 77 31.16 -2.17 -1.79
C ARG A 77 31.15 -2.72 -0.38
N LEU A 78 31.69 -1.93 0.55
CA LEU A 78 31.63 -2.17 1.97
C LEU A 78 30.26 -1.73 2.51
N GLU A 79 29.77 -2.46 3.50
CA GLU A 79 28.60 -2.04 4.26
C GLU A 79 28.99 -0.90 5.20
N ALA A 80 28.40 0.28 5.00
CA ALA A 80 28.63 1.43 5.87
C ALA A 80 27.68 1.42 7.07
N ARG A 81 26.45 0.92 6.88
CA ARG A 81 25.46 0.77 7.95
C ARG A 81 24.53 -0.40 7.64
N ALA A 82 24.35 -1.25 8.64
CA ALA A 82 23.40 -2.35 8.58
C ALA A 82 21.97 -1.84 8.42
N GLY A 83 21.19 -2.57 7.61
CA GLY A 83 19.75 -2.33 7.48
C GLY A 83 19.02 -2.60 8.80
N THR A 84 17.86 -1.97 8.94
CA THR A 84 16.93 -2.19 10.07
C THR A 84 15.57 -2.60 9.52
N VAL A 85 14.59 -2.86 10.37
CA VAL A 85 13.22 -3.15 9.91
C VAL A 85 12.58 -1.99 9.14
N THR A 86 13.04 -0.75 9.34
CA THR A 86 12.50 0.44 8.65
C THR A 86 13.44 1.05 7.60
N GLN A 87 14.68 0.56 7.49
CA GLN A 87 15.69 1.16 6.60
C GLN A 87 16.49 0.07 5.90
N ASP A 88 16.83 0.32 4.63
CA ASP A 88 17.73 -0.54 3.90
C ASP A 88 19.18 -0.44 4.41
N THR A 89 20.00 -1.42 4.07
CA THR A 89 21.44 -1.40 4.24
C THR A 89 22.05 -0.27 3.40
N LEU A 90 22.91 0.54 4.02
CA LEU A 90 23.65 1.59 3.34
C LEU A 90 25.04 1.07 2.95
N CYS A 91 25.33 1.14 1.65
CA CYS A 91 26.64 0.80 1.11
C CYS A 91 27.55 2.02 1.08
N GLY A 92 28.79 1.85 1.52
CA GLY A 92 29.83 2.87 1.48
C GLY A 92 30.78 2.68 0.30
N ASP A 93 32.06 2.80 0.62
CA ASP A 93 33.17 2.77 -0.33
C ASP A 93 33.33 1.42 -1.02
N CYS A 94 34.04 1.44 -2.15
CA CYS A 94 34.47 0.21 -2.81
C CYS A 94 35.35 -0.60 -1.86
N ARG A 95 35.23 -1.94 -1.88
CA ARG A 95 36.14 -2.73 -1.05
C ARG A 95 37.56 -2.64 -1.62
N PRO A 96 38.59 -2.71 -0.77
CA PRO A 96 39.98 -2.68 -1.21
C PRO A 96 40.26 -3.86 -2.14
N GLY A 97 40.62 -3.58 -3.40
CA GLY A 97 40.93 -4.61 -4.40
C GLY A 97 39.90 -4.73 -5.53
N GLU A 98 38.67 -4.24 -5.36
CA GLU A 98 37.73 -4.07 -6.48
C GLU A 98 38.10 -2.82 -7.30
N GLN A 99 38.96 -3.01 -8.30
CA GLN A 99 39.18 -1.99 -9.33
C GLN A 99 37.88 -1.80 -10.11
N PRO A 100 37.37 -0.56 -10.30
CA PRO A 100 36.34 -0.32 -11.30
C PRO A 100 36.89 -0.85 -12.62
N ARG A 101 36.19 -1.81 -13.24
CA ARG A 101 36.47 -2.21 -14.62
C ARG A 101 36.23 -0.98 -15.49
N LEU A 102 37.24 -0.15 -15.67
CA LEU A 102 37.26 0.87 -16.70
C LEU A 102 37.09 0.10 -18.02
N ARG A 103 35.90 0.22 -18.64
CA ARG A 103 35.69 -0.25 -20.01
C ARG A 103 36.70 0.49 -20.88
N GLY A 104 37.68 -0.24 -21.39
CA GLY A 104 38.51 0.21 -22.52
C GLY A 104 37.71 0.24 -23.80
#